data_AF-A0A2E5L038-F1
#
_entry.id   AF-A0A2E5L038-F1
#
_cell.length_a   1.000
_cell.length_b   1.000
_cell.length_c   1.000
_cell.angle_alpha   90.00
_cell.angle_beta   90.00
_cell.angle_gamma   90.00
#
_symmetry.space_group_name_H-M   'P 1'
#
loop_
_entity.id
_entity.type
_entity.pdbx_description
1 polymer ?
#
loop_
_entity_poly.entity_id
_entity_poly.type
_entity_poly.pdbx_seq_one_letter_code
_entity_poly.pdbx_strand_id
1 'polypeptide(L)' 'MKIPFLSVGKSETTVDPVCDMDVDTGNPPGGASTHKGTIYYFCGPGCRVAFKKDPLGYLSGEKSIEM' A
#
# COMPACT_ATOMS: atom_id res chain seq x y z
N MET A 1 -22.22 24.19 -24.86
CA MET A 1 -21.76 23.41 -23.69
C MET A 1 -21.21 22.07 -24.16
N LYS A 2 -19.90 21.81 -24.02
CA LYS A 2 -19.34 20.45 -24.13
C LYS A 2 -19.06 20.00 -22.71
N ILE A 3 -19.81 19.01 -22.24
CA ILE A 3 -19.62 18.40 -20.93
C ILE A 3 -18.23 17.72 -20.98
N PRO A 4 -17.27 18.04 -20.10
CA PRO A 4 -16.03 17.29 -20.06
C PRO A 4 -16.39 15.90 -19.52
N PHE A 5 -16.36 14.90 -20.38
CA PHE A 5 -16.52 13.51 -19.97
C PHE A 5 -15.35 13.15 -19.06
N LEU A 6 -15.64 13.10 -17.77
CA LEU A 6 -15.10 12.17 -16.77
C LEU A 6 -13.69 11.67 -17.11
N SER A 7 -12.67 12.41 -16.67
CA SER A 7 -11.37 11.81 -16.43
C SER A 7 -11.59 10.66 -15.45
N VAL A 8 -11.61 9.43 -15.96
CA VAL A 8 -11.51 8.21 -15.17
C VAL A 8 -10.34 8.43 -14.21
N GLY A 9 -10.64 8.50 -12.91
CA GLY A 9 -9.64 8.59 -11.87
C GLY A 9 -8.74 7.36 -12.00
N LYS A 10 -7.54 7.56 -12.53
CA LYS A 10 -6.49 6.56 -12.57
C LYS A 10 -6.14 6.27 -11.10
N SER A 11 -6.69 5.20 -10.53
CA SER A 11 -6.27 4.72 -9.23
C SER A 11 -4.80 4.34 -9.36
N GLU A 12 -3.95 4.99 -8.58
CA GLU A 12 -2.56 4.56 -8.46
C GLU A 12 -2.54 3.33 -7.56
N THR A 13 -1.86 2.28 -8.02
CA THR A 13 -1.64 1.06 -7.23
C THR A 13 -0.19 0.99 -6.80
N THR A 14 0.04 0.42 -5.63
CA THR A 14 1.37 0.18 -5.09
C THR A 14 1.43 -1.21 -4.45
N VAL A 15 2.62 -1.75 -4.32
CA VAL A 15 2.82 -3.10 -3.78
C VAL A 15 2.88 -3.03 -2.24
N ASP A 16 2.07 -3.83 -1.55
CA ASP A 16 2.19 -4.03 -0.11
C ASP A 16 3.53 -4.71 0.20
N PRO A 17 4.45 -4.07 0.94
CA PRO A 17 5.78 -4.63 1.21
C PRO A 17 5.76 -5.86 2.13
N VAL A 18 4.60 -6.25 2.68
CA VAL A 18 4.46 -7.41 3.58
C VAL A 18 4.13 -8.68 2.82
N CYS A 19 3.28 -8.60 1.80
CA CYS A 19 2.70 -9.75 1.10
C CYS A 19 2.69 -9.62 -0.43
N ASP A 20 3.34 -8.58 -0.97
CA ASP A 20 3.48 -8.33 -2.41
C ASP A 20 2.17 -8.15 -3.18
N MET A 21 1.06 -7.88 -2.48
CA MET A 21 -0.24 -7.62 -3.08
C MET A 21 -0.35 -6.19 -3.63
N ASP A 22 -0.98 -6.01 -4.80
CA ASP A 22 -1.34 -4.69 -5.32
C ASP A 22 -2.41 -4.01 -4.46
N VAL A 23 -2.16 -2.77 -4.05
CA VAL A 23 -3.01 -1.95 -3.18
C VAL A 23 -3.37 -0.65 -3.88
N ASP A 24 -4.66 -0.32 -3.94
CA ASP A 24 -5.15 0.98 -4.39
C ASP A 24 -4.77 2.07 -3.37
N THR A 25 -3.98 3.06 -3.78
CA THR A 25 -3.53 4.15 -2.90
C THR A 25 -4.62 5.19 -2.64
N GLY A 26 -5.66 5.25 -3.46
CA GLY A 26 -6.81 6.13 -3.28
C GLY A 26 -7.74 5.66 -2.16
N ASN A 27 -7.88 4.34 -1.99
CA ASN A 27 -8.63 3.74 -0.89
C ASN A 27 -8.00 2.42 -0.39
N PRO A 28 -6.85 2.49 0.30
CA PRO A 28 -6.14 1.30 0.76
C PRO A 28 -6.92 0.58 1.87
N PRO A 29 -7.33 -0.70 1.70
CA PRO A 29 -8.15 -1.39 2.70
C PRO A 29 -7.43 -1.59 4.04
N GLY A 30 -6.10 -1.71 4.02
CA GLY A 30 -5.26 -1.79 5.22
C GLY A 30 -4.83 -0.44 5.80
N GLY A 31 -5.14 0.65 5.12
CA GLY A 31 -4.65 2.00 5.41
C GLY A 31 -3.22 2.23 4.95
N ALA A 32 -2.64 3.34 5.43
CA ALA A 32 -1.26 3.73 5.13
C ALA A 32 -0.43 3.88 6.42
N SER A 33 0.89 3.81 6.28
CA SER A 33 1.86 4.09 7.35
C SER A 33 3.10 4.76 6.77
N THR A 34 3.57 5.80 7.44
CA THR A 34 4.81 6.49 7.04
C THR A 34 6.01 5.86 7.73
N HIS A 35 7.07 5.53 6.98
CA HIS A 35 8.35 5.09 7.49
C HIS A 35 9.48 5.83 6.77
N LYS A 36 10.38 6.49 7.54
CA LYS A 36 11.50 7.29 7.02
C LYS A 36 11.11 8.34 5.95
N GLY A 37 9.91 8.91 6.06
CA GLY A 37 9.39 9.91 5.12
C GLY A 37 8.69 9.33 3.89
N THR A 38 8.69 8.01 3.71
CA THR A 38 7.95 7.31 2.64
C THR A 38 6.62 6.80 3.17
N ILE A 39 5.54 7.02 2.42
CA ILE A 39 4.22 6.47 2.74
C ILE A 39 4.09 5.10 2.09
N TYR A 40 3.77 4.10 2.90
CA TYR A 40 3.48 2.73 2.47
C TYR A 40 1.99 2.45 2.65
N TYR A 41 1.42 1.69 1.71
CA TYR A 41 0.00 1.33 1.67
C TYR A 41 -0.13 -0.18 1.82
N PHE A 42 -1.21 -0.61 2.48
CA PHE A 42 -1.37 -2.01 2.89
C PHE A 42 -2.69 -2.57 2.39
N CYS A 43 -2.68 -3.84 1.98
CA CYS A 43 -3.86 -4.54 1.50
C CYS A 43 -4.84 -4.86 2.64
N GLY A 44 -4.33 -4.94 3.88
CA GLY A 44 -5.15 -5.17 5.07
C GLY A 44 -4.53 -4.63 6.36
N PRO A 45 -5.34 -4.47 7.43
CA PRO A 45 -4.84 -3.95 8.70
C PRO A 45 -3.80 -4.89 9.33
N GLY A 46 -3.86 -6.19 9.04
CA GLY A 46 -2.85 -7.17 9.45
C GLY A 46 -1.47 -6.84 8.87
N CYS A 47 -1.37 -6.58 7.56
CA CYS A 47 -0.12 -6.20 6.91
C CYS A 47 0.43 -4.89 7.49
N ARG A 48 -0.40 -3.86 7.65
CA ARG A 48 0.03 -2.60 8.28
C ARG A 48 0.58 -2.81 9.69
N VAL A 49 -0.06 -3.63 10.51
CA VAL A 49 0.41 -3.93 11.87
C VAL A 49 1.71 -4.72 11.84
N ALA A 50 1.84 -5.71 10.95
CA ALA A 50 3.06 -6.48 10.76
C ALA A 50 4.23 -5.56 10.35
N PHE A 51 4.02 -4.72 9.33
CA PHE A 51 4.99 -3.73 8.87
C PHE A 51 5.42 -2.80 10.00
N LYS A 52 4.50 -2.26 10.80
CA LYS A 52 4.84 -1.36 11.92
C LYS A 52 5.70 -2.01 13.00
N LYS A 53 5.65 -3.34 13.17
CA LYS A 53 6.49 -4.06 14.16
C LYS A 53 7.93 -4.19 13.69
N ASP A 54 8.13 -4.36 12.39
CA ASP A 54 9.43 -4.63 11.80
C ASP A 54 9.54 -4.08 10.37
N PRO A 55 9.53 -2.75 10.17
CA PRO A 55 9.51 -2.17 8.83
C PRO A 55 10.76 -2.52 8.05
N LEU A 56 11.92 -2.57 8.71
CA LEU A 56 13.20 -2.80 8.06
C LEU A 56 13.27 -4.22 7.46
N GLY A 57 12.77 -5.25 8.16
CA GLY A 57 12.77 -6.61 7.64
C GLY A 57 11.89 -6.80 6.40
N TYR A 58 10.73 -6.13 6.34
CA TYR A 58 9.89 -6.16 5.14
C TYR A 58 10.50 -5.33 3.99
N LEU A 59 11.13 -4.19 4.30
CA LEU A 59 11.74 -3.34 3.27
C LEU A 59 13.07 -3.86 2.72
N SER A 60 13.80 -4.69 3.46
CA SER A 60 15.02 -5.33 2.99
C SER A 60 14.75 -6.57 2.14
N GLY A 61 13.50 -7.07 2.13
CA GLY A 61 13.13 -8.32 1.47
C GLY A 61 13.64 -9.57 2.21
N GLU A 62 14.20 -9.44 3.40
CA GLU A 62 14.62 -10.59 4.23
C GLU A 62 13.42 -11.31 4.86
N LYS A 63 12.26 -10.64 4.87
CA LYS A 63 11.02 -11.13 5.48
C LYS A 63 9.84 -10.82 4.58
N SER A 64 9.20 -11.88 4.08
CA SER A 64 7.93 -11.83 3.36
C SER A 64 6.96 -12.75 4.09
N ILE A 65 5.70 -12.34 4.27
CA ILE A 65 4.66 -13.27 4.73
C ILE A 65 3.97 -13.81 3.48
N GLU A 66 4.26 -15.07 3.16
CA GLU A 66 3.48 -15.82 2.17
C GLU A 66 2.12 -16.14 2.81
N MET A 67 1.02 -15.63 2.22
CA MET A 67 -0.35 -15.80 2.70
C MET A 67 -1.29 -16.16 1.56
#